data_AF-A0A961C333-F1
#
_entry.id   AF-A0A961C333-F1
#
_cell.length_a   1.000
_cell.length_b   1.000
_cell.length_c   1.000
_cell.angle_alpha   90.00
_cell.angle_beta   90.00
_cell.angle_gamma   90.00
#
_symmetry.space_group_name_H-M   'P 1'
#
loop_
_entity.id
_entity.type
_entity.pdbx_description
1 polymer ?
#
loop_
_entity_poly.entity_id
_entity_poly.type
_entity_poly.pdbx_seq_one_letter_code
_entity_poly.pdbx_strand_id
1 'polypeptide(L)'
;MSGALTPAGPVPVPARLRAQLPKLRDLAVDLAVGAGRLVRAGRVDALADQVDTKTSRTDVVTVMDRASEDYIRRRLAELRPADAVLGEEAGIGRDVGGSDVTWVIDPI
;
A
#
# COMPACT_ATOMS: atom_id res chain seq x y z
N MET A 1 23.77 35.98 -4.99
CA MET A 1 22.50 36.05 -4.25
C MET A 1 22.12 34.63 -3.89
N SER A 2 22.39 34.22 -2.65
CA SER A 2 22.07 32.86 -2.17
C SER A 2 20.71 32.91 -1.48
N GLY A 3 19.67 32.43 -2.15
CA GLY A 3 18.34 32.28 -1.58
C GLY A 3 18.28 30.99 -0.77
N ALA A 4 18.35 31.09 0.55
CA ALA A 4 18.12 29.94 1.41
C ALA A 4 16.67 29.47 1.24
N LEU A 5 16.48 28.25 0.75
CA LEU A 5 15.20 27.54 0.80
C LEU A 5 14.80 27.44 2.27
N THR A 6 13.83 28.24 2.68
CA THR A 6 13.20 28.11 4.00
C THR A 6 12.57 26.72 4.06
N PRO A 7 12.85 25.88 5.07
CA PRO A 7 12.16 24.60 5.18
C PRO A 7 10.67 24.89 5.28
N ALA A 8 9.90 24.32 4.35
CA ALA A 8 8.45 24.46 4.35
C ALA A 8 7.95 23.97 5.71
N GLY A 9 7.24 24.84 6.44
CA GLY A 9 6.51 24.43 7.64
C GLY A 9 5.54 23.29 7.30
N PRO A 10 5.05 22.55 8.30
CA PRO A 10 4.13 21.44 8.07
C PRO A 10 2.97 21.90 7.18
N VAL A 11 2.77 21.21 6.06
CA VAL A 11 1.70 21.51 5.12
C VAL A 11 0.37 21.35 5.86
N PRO A 12 -0.47 22.41 5.96
CA PRO A 12 -1.73 22.32 6.68
C PRO A 12 -2.64 21.28 6.01
N VAL A 13 -3.03 20.24 6.76
CA VAL A 13 -4.03 19.27 6.28
C VAL A 13 -5.38 19.98 6.12
N PRO A 14 -6.01 19.97 4.93
CA PRO A 14 -7.31 20.60 4.70
C PRO A 14 -8.40 20.07 5.65
N ALA A 15 -9.32 20.91 6.10
CA ALA A 15 -10.39 20.51 7.03
C ALA A 15 -11.24 19.33 6.49
N ARG A 16 -11.47 19.31 5.17
CA ARG A 16 -12.16 18.20 4.48
C ARG A 16 -11.43 16.86 4.60
N LEU A 17 -10.10 16.87 4.60
CA LEU A 17 -9.28 15.68 4.78
C LEU A 17 -9.26 15.27 6.26
N ARG A 18 -9.13 16.23 7.19
CA ARG A 18 -9.20 15.96 8.64
C ARG A 18 -10.49 15.24 9.05
N ALA A 19 -11.63 15.67 8.49
CA ALA A 19 -12.92 15.05 8.74
C ALA A 19 -13.01 13.59 8.24
N GLN A 20 -12.16 13.20 7.29
CA GLN A 20 -12.11 11.84 6.72
C GLN A 20 -11.11 10.93 7.43
N LEU A 21 -10.16 11.47 8.21
CA LEU A 21 -9.06 10.71 8.83
C LEU A 21 -9.52 9.45 9.58
N PRO A 22 -10.59 9.47 10.41
CA PRO A 22 -11.03 8.24 11.08
C PRO A 22 -11.42 7.14 10.08
N LYS A 23 -12.16 7.49 9.02
CA LYS A 23 -12.58 6.54 7.99
C LYS A 23 -11.41 6.03 7.15
N LEU A 24 -10.46 6.91 6.81
CA LEU A 24 -9.24 6.54 6.09
C LEU A 24 -8.37 5.61 6.93
N ARG A 25 -8.24 5.87 8.23
CA ARG A 25 -7.54 4.99 9.16
C ARG A 25 -8.21 3.62 9.24
N ASP A 26 -9.53 3.58 9.42
CA ASP A 26 -10.25 2.31 9.55
C ASP A 26 -10.11 1.47 8.26
N LEU A 27 -10.20 2.12 7.10
CA LEU A 27 -9.92 1.48 5.81
C LEU A 27 -8.47 0.98 5.72
N ALA A 28 -7.48 1.77 6.15
CA ALA A 28 -6.08 1.36 6.16
C ALA A 28 -5.87 0.09 7.01
N VAL A 29 -6.51 0.02 8.18
CA VAL A 29 -6.46 -1.16 9.06
C VAL A 29 -7.10 -2.37 8.37
N ASP A 30 -8.27 -2.22 7.76
CA ASP A 30 -8.94 -3.32 7.05
C ASP A 30 -8.11 -3.86 5.89
N LEU A 31 -7.47 -2.97 5.12
CA LEU A 31 -6.58 -3.32 4.02
C LEU A 31 -5.34 -4.07 4.53
N ALA A 32 -4.68 -3.54 5.57
CA ALA A 32 -3.50 -4.15 6.17
C ALA A 32 -3.80 -5.54 6.78
N VAL A 33 -4.94 -5.69 7.45
CA VAL A 33 -5.40 -6.98 8.00
C VAL A 33 -5.69 -7.98 6.88
N GLY A 34 -6.34 -7.54 5.80
CA GLY A 34 -6.59 -8.39 4.63
C GLY A 34 -5.30 -8.87 3.95
N ALA A 35 -4.37 -7.95 3.72
CA ALA A 35 -3.04 -8.25 3.19
C ALA A 35 -2.27 -9.22 4.10
N GLY A 36 -2.23 -8.97 5.42
CA GLY A 36 -1.57 -9.85 6.37
C GLY A 36 -2.15 -11.27 6.40
N ARG A 37 -3.47 -11.43 6.19
CA ARG A 37 -4.10 -12.75 6.04
C ARG A 37 -3.64 -13.47 4.77
N LEU A 38 -3.53 -12.74 3.65
CA LEU A 38 -3.01 -13.27 2.38
C LEU A 38 -1.56 -13.74 2.54
N VAL A 39 -0.70 -12.87 3.11
CA VAL A 39 0.71 -13.18 3.39
C VAL A 39 0.86 -14.42 4.26
N ARG A 40 0.05 -14.51 5.33
CA ARG A 40 0.08 -15.66 6.24
C ARG A 40 -0.38 -16.96 5.55
N ALA A 41 -1.40 -16.90 4.70
CA ALA A 41 -1.87 -18.06 3.95
C ALA A 41 -0.82 -18.55 2.95
N GLY A 42 -0.30 -17.65 2.11
CA GLY A 42 0.72 -18.01 1.11
C GLY A 42 2.04 -18.50 1.73
N ARG A 43 2.39 -18.06 2.95
CA ARG A 43 3.52 -18.63 3.69
C ARG A 43 3.32 -20.10 4.06
N VAL A 44 2.10 -20.51 4.43
CA VAL A 44 1.79 -21.91 4.76
C VAL A 44 1.93 -22.78 3.52
N ASP A 45 1.40 -22.31 2.38
CA ASP A 45 1.48 -23.02 1.10
C ASP A 45 2.94 -23.13 0.61
N ALA A 46 3.69 -22.02 0.67
CA ALA A 46 5.10 -22.02 0.28
C ALA A 46 5.98 -22.93 1.15
N LEU A 47 5.67 -23.07 2.45
CA LEU A 47 6.37 -24.01 3.33
C LEU A 47 6.04 -25.47 3.00
N ALA A 48 4.83 -25.75 2.52
CA ALA A 48 4.46 -27.08 2.03
C ALA A 48 5.19 -27.39 0.70
N ASP A 49 5.22 -26.42 -0.22
CA ASP A 49 5.87 -26.58 -1.53
C ASP A 49 7.40 -26.64 -1.43
N GLN A 50 8.03 -25.99 -0.44
CA GLN A 50 9.48 -26.08 -0.19
C GLN A 50 9.94 -27.48 0.23
N VAL A 51 9.05 -28.32 0.78
CA VAL A 51 9.35 -29.72 1.08
C VAL A 51 9.41 -30.54 -0.21
N ASP A 52 8.69 -30.12 -1.26
CA ASP A 52 8.54 -30.85 -2.53
C ASP A 52 9.36 -30.24 -3.69
N THR A 53 9.75 -28.96 -3.63
CA THR A 53 10.45 -28.24 -4.71
C THR A 53 11.53 -27.27 -4.23
N LYS A 54 12.60 -27.10 -5.03
CA LYS A 54 13.78 -26.23 -4.81
C LYS A 54 13.46 -24.71 -4.87
N THR A 55 12.42 -24.24 -4.19
CA THR A 55 12.04 -22.81 -4.17
C THR A 55 12.73 -22.07 -3.02
N SER A 56 13.40 -20.94 -3.29
CA SER A 56 14.14 -20.21 -2.26
C SER A 56 13.21 -19.33 -1.41
N ARG A 57 13.64 -19.01 -0.18
CA ARG A 57 12.88 -18.15 0.74
C ARG A 57 12.67 -16.74 0.18
N THR A 58 13.61 -16.24 -0.62
CA THR A 58 13.55 -14.90 -1.20
C THR A 58 12.49 -14.82 -2.30
N ASP A 59 12.37 -15.86 -3.12
CA ASP A 59 11.36 -15.91 -4.20
C ASP A 59 9.94 -15.87 -3.64
N VAL A 60 9.71 -16.55 -2.51
CA VAL A 60 8.43 -16.54 -1.80
C VAL A 60 8.11 -15.16 -1.25
N VAL A 61 9.11 -14.45 -0.68
CA VAL A 61 8.90 -13.10 -0.14
C VAL A 61 8.49 -12.15 -1.26
N THR A 62 9.20 -12.13 -2.39
CA THR A 62 8.88 -11.27 -3.54
C THR A 62 7.49 -11.57 -4.13
N VAL A 63 7.10 -12.84 -4.21
CA VAL A 63 5.76 -13.22 -4.68
C VAL A 63 4.67 -12.71 -3.74
N MET A 64 4.87 -12.85 -2.42
CA MET A 64 3.90 -12.39 -1.43
C MET A 64 3.85 -10.87 -1.31
N ASP A 65 4.97 -10.20 -1.54
CA ASP A 65 5.06 -8.73 -1.58
C ASP A 65 4.17 -8.16 -2.69
N ARG A 66 4.35 -8.67 -3.90
CA ARG A 66 3.52 -8.34 -5.06
C ARG A 66 2.05 -8.68 -4.87
N ALA A 67 1.75 -9.86 -4.33
CA ALA A 67 0.37 -10.29 -4.08
C ALA A 67 -0.33 -9.40 -3.04
N SER A 68 0.40 -8.95 -2.02
CA SER A 68 -0.06 -8.03 -0.99
C SER A 68 -0.36 -6.64 -1.58
N GLU A 69 0.57 -6.08 -2.38
CA GLU A 69 0.36 -4.80 -3.07
C GLU A 69 -0.84 -4.87 -4.02
N ASP A 70 -0.95 -5.91 -4.83
CA ASP A 70 -2.06 -6.10 -5.79
C ASP A 70 -3.42 -6.20 -5.08
N TYR A 71 -3.48 -6.90 -3.94
CA TYR A 71 -4.67 -6.96 -3.12
C TYR A 71 -5.11 -5.57 -2.66
N ILE A 72 -4.18 -4.78 -2.10
CA ILE A 72 -4.46 -3.43 -1.59
C ILE A 72 -4.89 -2.51 -2.74
N ARG A 73 -4.16 -2.51 -3.86
CA ARG A 73 -4.47 -1.70 -5.05
C ARG A 73 -5.87 -1.98 -5.58
N ARG A 74 -6.26 -3.26 -5.71
CA ARG A 74 -7.60 -3.63 -6.18
C ARG A 74 -8.69 -3.10 -5.25
N ARG A 75 -8.52 -3.26 -3.93
CA ARG A 75 -9.50 -2.80 -2.95
C ARG A 75 -9.62 -1.27 -2.92
N LEU A 76 -8.51 -0.56 -3.07
CA LEU A 76 -8.52 0.90 -3.20
C LEU A 76 -9.20 1.36 -4.51
N ALA A 77 -8.97 0.67 -5.63
CA ALA A 77 -9.66 0.98 -6.88
C ALA A 77 -11.19 0.79 -6.76
N GLU A 78 -11.65 -0.17 -5.96
CA GLU A 78 -13.09 -0.40 -5.71
C GLU A 78 -13.69 0.61 -4.74
N LEU A 79 -13.01 0.90 -3.62
CA LEU A 79 -13.56 1.69 -2.51
C LEU A 79 -13.27 3.19 -2.62
N ARG A 80 -12.17 3.53 -3.28
CA ARG A 80 -11.58 4.87 -3.36
C ARG A 80 -11.02 5.15 -4.77
N PRO A 81 -11.83 5.02 -5.84
CA PRO A 81 -11.36 5.16 -7.23
C PRO A 81 -10.83 6.55 -7.62
N ALA A 82 -10.87 7.54 -6.72
CA ALA A 82 -10.35 8.90 -6.92
C ALA A 82 -9.08 9.19 -6.10
N ASP A 83 -8.59 8.21 -5.32
CA ASP A 83 -7.37 8.36 -4.55
C ASP A 83 -6.18 7.86 -5.37
N ALA A 84 -5.04 8.58 -5.28
CA ALA A 84 -3.80 8.15 -5.91
C ALA A 84 -3.18 7.00 -5.10
N VAL A 85 -2.43 6.12 -5.77
CA VAL A 85 -1.74 4.99 -5.13
C VAL A 85 -0.30 4.90 -5.61
N LEU A 86 0.63 5.02 -4.67
CA LEU A 86 2.06 4.82 -4.85
C LEU A 86 2.45 3.54 -4.11
N GLY A 87 2.96 2.54 -4.82
CA GLY A 87 3.45 1.30 -4.21
C GLY A 87 4.92 1.09 -4.54
N GLU A 88 5.60 0.31 -3.71
CA GLU A 88 7.00 -0.06 -3.87
C GLU A 88 7.23 -0.90 -5.15
N GLU A 89 6.34 -1.85 -5.43
CA GLU A 89 6.52 -2.82 -6.52
C GLU A 89 6.06 -2.31 -7.89
N ALA A 90 5.03 -1.46 -7.94
CA ALA A 90 4.45 -0.95 -9.19
C ALA A 90 4.55 0.58 -9.37
N GLY A 91 5.17 1.32 -8.44
CA GLY A 91 5.35 2.77 -8.53
C GLY A 91 4.03 3.56 -8.43
N ILE A 92 3.98 4.75 -9.05
CA ILE A 92 2.76 5.59 -9.11
C ILE A 92 1.76 4.91 -10.06
N GLY A 93 0.66 4.38 -9.52
CA GLY A 93 -0.51 3.96 -10.30
C GLY A 93 -1.25 5.17 -10.86
N ARG A 94 -2.11 4.99 -11.88
CA ARG A 94 -2.83 6.09 -12.57
C ARG A 94 -3.28 7.17 -11.58
N ASP A 95 -2.73 8.37 -11.73
CA ASP A 95 -3.20 9.58 -11.07
C ASP A 95 -4.64 9.85 -11.52
N VAL A 96 -5.58 9.28 -10.78
CA VAL A 96 -6.96 9.73 -10.78
C VAL A 96 -6.96 10.98 -9.91
N GLY A 97 -6.62 12.13 -10.53
CA GLY A 97 -6.47 13.45 -9.88
C GLY A 97 -7.77 14.04 -9.33
N GLY A 98 -8.57 13.24 -8.62
CA GLY A 98 -9.88 13.61 -8.08
C GLY A 98 -9.91 13.79 -6.56
N SER A 99 -8.86 13.44 -5.82
CA SER A 99 -8.79 13.61 -4.36
C SER A 99 -7.44 14.16 -3.87
N ASP A 100 -7.41 14.64 -2.62
CA ASP A 100 -6.18 15.05 -1.93
C ASP A 100 -5.48 13.89 -1.19
N VAL A 101 -5.86 12.63 -1.48
CA VAL A 101 -5.35 11.45 -0.77
C VAL A 101 -4.46 10.64 -1.70
N THR A 102 -3.25 10.38 -1.24
CA THR A 102 -2.33 9.41 -1.82
C THR A 102 -2.09 8.28 -0.82
N TRP A 103 -2.35 7.05 -1.23
CA TRP A 103 -2.01 5.85 -0.48
C TRP A 103 -0.58 5.43 -0.84
N VAL A 104 0.29 5.32 0.16
CA VAL A 104 1.64 4.78 0.00
C VAL A 104 1.66 3.36 0.55
N ILE A 105 2.11 2.40 -0.26
CA ILE A 105 2.08 0.96 0.05
C ILE A 105 3.51 0.41 0.07
N ASP A 106 3.87 -0.22 1.19
CA ASP A 106 5.10 -0.97 1.45
C ASP A 106 4.63 -2.33 2.03
N PRO A 107 4.70 -3.45 1.26
CA PRO A 107 3.93 -4.65 1.58
C PRO A 107 4.57 -5.62 2.59
N ILE A 108 5.88 -5.93 2.51
CA ILE A 108 6.62 -6.89 3.39
C ILE A 108 8.09 -6.51 3.63
#